data_AF-A0AAE8SQ62-F1
#
_entry.id   AF-A0AAE8SQ62-F1
#
_cell.length_a   1.000
_cell.length_b   1.000
_cell.length_c   1.000
_cell.angle_alpha   90.00
_cell.angle_beta   90.00
_cell.angle_gamma   90.00
#
_symmetry.space_group_name_H-M   'P 1'
#
loop_
_entity.id
_entity.type
_entity.pdbx_description
1 polymer ?
#
loop_
_entity_poly.entity_id
_entity_poly.type
_entity_poly.pdbx_seq_one_letter_code
_entity_poly.pdbx_strand_id
1 'polypeptide(L)' 'MNFGLGGLINLSPVPNHRSENLLSWSGMPNYYLWINVNKGIAGVYLSQVVLIGD' A
#
# COMPACT_ATOMS: atom_id res chain seq x y z
N MET A 1 0.13 12.61 3.24
CA MET A 1 0.65 11.60 2.29
C MET A 1 1.59 12.28 1.32
N ASN A 2 2.60 11.57 0.83
CA ASN A 2 3.49 12.04 -0.23
C ASN A 2 3.76 10.92 -1.23
N PHE A 3 4.43 11.22 -2.35
CA PHE A 3 4.82 10.25 -3.36
C PHE A 3 6.33 10.00 -3.30
N GLY A 4 6.72 8.75 -3.13
CA GLY A 4 8.11 8.31 -3.17
C GLY A 4 8.45 7.63 -4.49
N LEU A 5 9.66 7.07 -4.55
CA LEU A 5 10.03 6.20 -5.66
C LEU A 5 9.23 4.90 -5.56
N GLY A 6 8.21 4.75 -6.43
CA GLY A 6 7.41 3.53 -6.56
C GLY A 6 5.99 3.58 -5.96
N GLY A 7 5.56 4.66 -5.30
CA GLY A 7 4.18 4.77 -4.83
C GLY A 7 3.94 5.79 -3.71
N LEU A 8 2.77 5.67 -3.08
CA LEU A 8 2.32 6.55 -1.99
C LEU A 8 3.00 6.17 -0.67
N ILE A 9 3.50 7.18 0.04
CA ILE A 9 4.09 7.06 1.37
C ILE A 9 3.18 7.72 2.41
N ASN A 10 2.90 6.98 3.48
CA ASN A 10 2.23 7.50 4.66
C ASN A 10 3.19 8.36 5.50
N LEU A 11 2.92 9.65 5.67
CA LEU A 11 3.75 10.54 6.50
C LEU A 11 3.40 10.50 7.99
N SER A 12 2.29 9.86 8.33
CA SER A 12 1.80 9.75 9.71
C SER A 12 1.05 8.43 9.86
N PRO A 13 1.04 7.83 11.06
CA PRO A 13 0.34 6.58 11.28
C PRO A 13 -1.18 6.80 11.28
N VAL A 14 -1.91 5.80 10.82
CA VAL A 14 -3.37 5.72 11.01
C VAL A 14 -3.63 4.78 12.19
N PRO A 15 -4.34 5.22 13.25
CA PRO A 15 -4.65 4.37 14.40
C PRO A 15 -5.25 3.03 13.97
N ASN A 16 -4.72 1.93 14.52
CA ASN A 16 -5.12 0.54 14.21
C ASN A 16 -5.02 0.12 12.73
N HIS A 17 -4.29 0.87 11.91
CA HIS A 17 -4.22 0.61 10.48
C HIS A 17 -2.78 0.80 9.96
N ARG A 18 -2.63 1.41 8.79
CA ARG A 18 -1.34 1.61 8.13
C ARG A 18 -0.40 2.45 8.98
N SER A 19 0.83 1.96 9.11
CA SER A 19 1.90 2.65 9.84
C SER A 19 2.41 3.87 9.05
N GLU A 20 3.13 4.74 9.74
CA GLU A 20 3.98 5.76 9.10
C GLU A 20 5.06 5.10 8.24
N ASN A 21 5.53 5.83 7.23
CA ASN A 21 6.53 5.42 6.24
C ASN A 21 6.21 4.11 5.49
N LEU A 22 4.95 3.67 5.52
CA LEU A 22 4.45 2.60 4.68
C LEU A 22 4.39 3.08 3.23
N LEU A 23 5.08 2.38 2.33
CA LEU A 23 4.93 2.53 0.89
C LEU A 23 3.77 1.66 0.41
N SER A 24 2.89 2.19 -0.44
CA SER A 24 1.79 1.43 -1.04
C SER A 24 1.50 1.84 -2.48
N TRP A 25 1.05 0.88 -3.28
CA TRP A 25 0.58 1.08 -4.65
C TRP A 25 -0.53 0.09 -4.98
N SER A 26 -1.32 0.40 -6.00
CA SER A 26 -2.38 -0.47 -6.50
C SER A 26 -2.58 -0.29 -8.00
N GLY A 27 -3.12 -1.30 -8.65
CA GLY A 27 -3.44 -1.25 -10.08
C GLY A 27 -4.50 -2.27 -10.48
N MET A 28 -4.81 -2.31 -11.78
CA MET A 28 -5.73 -3.29 -12.35
C MET A 28 -5.04 -4.67 -12.51
N PRO A 29 -5.76 -5.80 -12.36
CA PRO A 29 -7.16 -5.93 -11.94
C PRO A 29 -7.25 -6.04 -10.41
N ASN A 30 -7.42 -4.92 -9.71
CA ASN A 30 -7.49 -4.83 -8.24
C ASN A 30 -6.40 -5.62 -7.51
N TYR A 31 -5.15 -5.25 -7.77
CA TYR A 31 -4.03 -5.66 -6.94
C TYR A 31 -3.56 -4.51 -6.05
N TYR A 32 -3.07 -4.87 -4.87
CA TYR A 32 -2.51 -3.95 -3.88
C TYR A 32 -1.18 -4.47 -3.39
N LEU A 33 -0.18 -3.59 -3.27
CA LEU A 33 1.11 -3.91 -2.68
C LEU A 33 1.45 -2.91 -1.57
N TRP A 34 2.17 -3.38 -0.56
CA TRP A 34 2.69 -2.52 0.49
C TRP A 34 4.01 -3.02 1.08
N ILE A 35 4.83 -2.08 1.53
CA ILE A 35 6.12 -2.35 2.18
C ILE A 35 6.23 -1.45 3.41
N ASN A 36 6.49 -2.07 4.57
CA ASN A 36 6.79 -1.41 5.83
C ASN A 36 8.23 -1.77 6.24
N VAL A 37 9.17 -0.87 5.92
CA VAL A 37 10.59 -1.08 6.24
C VAL A 37 10.82 -1.07 7.75
N ASN A 38 10.13 -0.18 8.48
CA ASN A 38 10.28 -0.05 9.93
C ASN A 38 9.86 -1.33 10.68
N LYS A 39 8.91 -2.09 10.14
CA LYS A 39 8.44 -3.36 10.72
C LYS A 39 9.06 -4.58 10.04
N GLY A 40 9.84 -4.42 8.97
CA GLY A 40 10.39 -5.53 8.19
C GLY A 40 9.32 -6.41 7.52
N ILE A 41 8.15 -5.85 7.19
CA ILE A 41 7.02 -6.59 6.61
C ILE A 41 6.70 -6.03 5.22
N ALA A 42 6.44 -6.90 4.26
CA ALA A 42 5.87 -6.57 2.97
C ALA A 42 4.69 -7.49 2.65
N GLY A 43 3.79 -7.04 1.79
CA GLY A 43 2.64 -7.85 1.37
C GLY A 43 2.12 -7.46 0.00
N VAL A 44 1.45 -8.42 -0.62
CA VAL A 44 0.75 -8.26 -1.89
C VAL A 44 -0.60 -8.95 -1.79
N TYR A 45 -1.63 -8.29 -2.29
CA TYR A 45 -2.93 -8.85 -2.57
C TYR A 45 -3.12 -8.80 -4.08
N LEU A 46 -3.43 -9.95 -4.68
CA LEU A 46 -3.71 -10.09 -6.10
C LEU A 46 -5.12 -10.61 -6.25
N SER A 47 -5.96 -9.88 -7.00
CA SER A 47 -7.25 -10.39 -7.45
C SER A 47 -7.27 -10.46 -8.97
N GLN A 48 -8.35 -11.02 -9.51
CA GLN A 48 -8.65 -11.05 -10.94
C GLN A 48 -9.94 -10.27 -11.25
N VAL A 49 -10.33 -9.37 -10.34
CA VAL A 49 -11.53 -8.55 -10.48
C VAL A 49 -11.16 -7.28 -11.24
N VAL A 50 -11.76 -7.10 -12.42
CA VAL A 50 -11.42 -6.01 -13.34
C VAL A 50 -12.05 -4.68 -12.92
N LEU A 51 -13.17 -4.72 -12.19
CA LEU A 51 -13.90 -3.53 -11.76
C LEU A 51 -13.19 -2.87 -10.58
N ILE A 52 -12.61 -1.69 -10.77
CA ILE A 52 -11.89 -0.99 -9.70
C ILE A 52 -12.79 -0.71 -8.49
N GLY A 53 -12.32 -1.05 -7.28
CA GLY A 53 -12.93 -0.65 -6.01
C GLY A 53 -13.91 -1.63 -5.38
N ASP A 54 -13.69 -2.93 -5.57
CA ASP A 54 -14.44 -4.03 -4.94
C ASP A 54 -14.16 -4.21 -3.44
#